data_AF-A0A1Y1N9F0-F1
#
_entry.id   AF-A0A1Y1N9F0-F1
#
_cell.length_a   1.000
_cell.length_b   1.000
_cell.length_c   1.000
_cell.angle_alpha   90.00
_cell.angle_beta   90.00
_cell.angle_gamma   90.00
#
_symmetry.space_group_name_H-M   'P 1'
#
loop_
_entity.id
_entity.type
_entity.pdbx_description
1 polymer ?
#
loop_
_entity_poly.entity_id
_entity_poly.type
_entity_poly.pdbx_seq_one_letter_code
_entity_poly.pdbx_strand_id
1 'polypeptide(L)'
;WGIASSFCRSNSVHGGVAILVKKDLISRCDPIPSIAAMSKEKHCELCALYCAAYSMVIISLYRSPLGDFDIFVNTLTSVLQSLDPNTEVILAGDFNVHFNTQERDAVYVTNLLATFGLVKTSEDP
;
A
#
# COMPACT_ATOMS: atom_id res chain seq x y z
N TRP A 1 17.52 0.59 11.98
CA TRP A 1 16.50 0.31 10.96
C TRP A 1 17.00 -0.81 10.06
N GLY A 2 16.11 -1.70 9.63
CA GLY A 2 16.35 -2.74 8.64
C GLY A 2 15.14 -2.90 7.74
N ILE A 3 15.33 -3.39 6.51
CA ILE A 3 14.23 -3.66 5.57
C ILE A 3 13.47 -4.89 6.08
N ALA A 4 12.18 -4.72 6.31
CA ALA A 4 11.31 -5.81 6.76
C ALA A 4 10.44 -6.36 5.63
N SER A 5 10.03 -5.52 4.68
CA SER A 5 9.33 -5.93 3.46
C SER A 5 9.67 -4.96 2.33
N SER A 6 9.71 -5.45 1.10
CA SER A 6 10.01 -4.62 -0.07
C SER A 6 9.55 -5.25 -1.37
N PHE A 7 9.28 -4.40 -2.35
CA PHE A 7 9.19 -4.76 -3.77
C PHE A 7 10.18 -3.92 -4.55
N CYS A 8 10.96 -4.55 -5.43
CA CYS A 8 11.88 -3.89 -6.35
C CYS A 8 11.48 -4.22 -7.79
N ARG A 9 11.56 -3.22 -8.67
CA ARG A 9 11.33 -3.44 -10.10
C ARG A 9 12.38 -4.37 -10.67
N SER A 10 11.96 -5.20 -11.61
CA SER A 10 12.80 -6.15 -12.37
C SER A 10 13.00 -5.72 -13.83
N ASN A 11 12.03 -5.04 -14.43
CA ASN A 11 12.05 -4.71 -15.86
C ASN A 11 12.40 -3.24 -16.13
N SER A 12 12.00 -2.35 -15.21
CA SER A 12 12.29 -0.92 -15.30
C SER A 12 13.46 -0.51 -14.39
N VAL A 13 14.25 0.47 -14.84
CA VAL A 13 15.32 1.05 -14.04
C VAL A 13 14.74 1.89 -12.90
N HIS A 14 15.25 1.67 -11.68
CA HIS A 14 14.91 2.38 -10.43
C HIS A 14 13.47 2.21 -9.94
N GLY A 15 13.25 2.41 -8.64
CA GLY A 15 11.93 2.39 -8.00
C GLY A 15 11.67 1.13 -7.19
N GLY A 16 10.44 0.99 -6.71
CA GLY A 16 10.07 0.03 -5.68
C GLY A 16 9.64 0.71 -4.39
N VAL A 17 9.18 -0.12 -3.46
CA VAL A 17 8.70 0.29 -2.14
C VAL A 17 9.34 -0.58 -1.07
N ALA A 18 9.55 -0.02 0.11
CA ALA A 18 10.11 -0.74 1.24
C ALA A 18 9.53 -0.23 2.56
N ILE A 19 9.33 -1.14 3.50
CA ILE A 19 9.03 -0.82 4.89
C ILE A 19 10.29 -1.09 5.72
N LEU A 20 10.76 -0.05 6.42
CA LEU A 20 11.88 -0.15 7.34
C LEU A 20 11.37 -0.23 8.77
N VAL A 21 11.89 -1.19 9.54
CA VAL A 21 11.52 -1.41 10.93
C VAL A 21 12.76 -1.26 11.82
N LYS A 22 12.57 -0.78 13.07
CA LYS A 22 13.66 -0.75 14.05
C LYS A 22 14.07 -2.19 14.41
N LYS A 23 15.35 -2.41 14.69
CA LYS A 23 15.92 -3.78 14.83
C LYS A 23 15.30 -4.58 15.98
N ASP A 24 14.83 -3.89 17.01
CA ASP A 24 14.13 -4.44 18.18
C ASP A 24 12.67 -4.81 17.89
N LEU A 25 12.09 -4.27 16.82
CA LEU A 25 10.71 -4.54 16.41
C LEU A 25 10.59 -5.50 15.22
N ILE A 26 11.67 -5.69 14.45
CA ILE A 26 11.64 -6.48 13.21
C ILE A 26 11.24 -7.94 13.45
N SER A 27 11.59 -8.53 14.58
CA SER A 27 11.21 -9.89 14.95
C SER A 27 9.74 -10.06 15.32
N ARG A 28 8.97 -8.97 15.38
CA ARG A 28 7.54 -8.96 15.72
C ARG A 28 6.63 -8.73 14.51
N CYS A 29 7.21 -8.59 13.32
CA CYS A 29 6.47 -8.38 12.09
C CYS A 29 6.98 -9.31 10.99
N ASP A 30 6.05 -9.98 10.32
CA ASP A 30 6.31 -10.91 9.24
C ASP A 30 5.97 -10.26 7.89
N PRO A 31 6.84 -10.34 6.88
CA PRO A 31 6.49 -9.88 5.53
C PRO A 31 5.32 -10.68 4.98
N ILE A 32 4.53 -10.04 4.11
CA ILE A 32 3.44 -10.70 3.36
C ILE A 32 3.82 -10.72 1.87
N PRO A 33 4.58 -11.73 1.39
CA PRO A 33 5.11 -11.75 0.02
C PRO A 33 4.03 -11.78 -1.06
N SER A 34 2.85 -12.32 -0.75
CA SER A 34 1.71 -12.35 -1.69
C SER A 34 1.28 -10.94 -2.09
N ILE A 35 1.30 -9.95 -1.18
CA ILE A 35 0.99 -8.56 -1.51
C ILE A 35 2.07 -7.95 -2.41
N ALA A 36 3.35 -8.20 -2.11
CA ALA A 36 4.43 -7.72 -2.97
C ALA A 36 4.36 -8.31 -4.39
N ALA A 37 3.97 -9.57 -4.52
CA ALA A 37 3.78 -10.26 -5.80
C ALA A 37 2.63 -9.69 -6.65
N MET A 38 1.69 -8.96 -6.06
CA MET A 38 0.60 -8.30 -6.79
C MET A 38 1.03 -6.98 -7.44
N SER A 39 2.22 -6.48 -7.11
CA SER A 39 2.75 -5.23 -7.67
C SER A 39 2.79 -5.25 -9.20
N LYS A 40 2.45 -4.12 -9.80
CA LYS A 40 2.54 -3.82 -11.22
C LYS A 40 3.52 -2.66 -11.39
N GLU A 41 4.73 -2.96 -11.89
CA GLU A 41 5.79 -1.95 -12.08
C GLU A 41 5.26 -0.71 -12.80
N LYS A 42 5.58 0.49 -12.29
CA LYS A 42 5.13 1.79 -12.81
C LYS A 42 3.63 2.05 -12.74
N HIS A 43 2.82 1.15 -12.19
CA HIS A 43 1.38 1.34 -12.02
C HIS A 43 0.99 1.34 -10.55
N CYS A 44 1.35 0.29 -9.81
CA CYS A 44 1.05 0.14 -8.40
C CYS A 44 2.07 -0.79 -7.75
N GLU A 45 2.90 -0.25 -6.88
CA GLU A 45 4.01 -0.96 -6.24
C GLU A 45 3.73 -1.06 -4.74
N LEU A 46 3.77 -2.28 -4.22
CA LEU A 46 3.26 -2.57 -2.89
C LEU A 46 4.21 -3.50 -2.15
N CYS A 47 4.29 -3.32 -0.84
CA CYS A 47 4.82 -4.33 0.06
C CYS A 47 4.09 -4.25 1.40
N ALA A 48 4.03 -5.35 2.13
CA ALA A 48 3.27 -5.40 3.37
C ALA A 48 3.98 -6.20 4.46
N LEU A 49 3.61 -5.87 5.69
CA LEU A 49 4.03 -6.51 6.93
C LEU A 49 2.80 -6.81 7.79
N TYR A 50 2.76 -8.00 8.38
CA TYR A 50 1.84 -8.33 9.45
C TYR A 50 2.56 -8.22 10.79
N CYS A 51 2.09 -7.37 11.70
CA CYS A 51 2.65 -7.21 13.03
C CYS A 51 1.74 -7.89 14.06
N ALA A 52 2.08 -9.15 14.41
CA ALA A 52 1.24 -10.03 15.23
C ALA A 52 0.90 -9.46 16.62
N ALA A 53 1.82 -8.70 17.23
CA ALA A 53 1.60 -8.09 18.54
C ALA A 53 0.43 -7.08 18.57
N TYR A 54 0.02 -6.57 17.41
CA TYR A 54 -1.05 -5.59 17.26
C TYR A 54 -2.21 -6.10 16.40
N SER A 55 -2.15 -7.36 15.92
CA SER A 55 -3.12 -7.91 14.95
C SER A 55 -3.37 -6.94 13.78
N MET A 56 -2.29 -6.45 13.18
CA MET A 56 -2.31 -5.33 12.24
C MET A 56 -1.47 -5.62 11.00
N VAL A 57 -1.98 -5.24 9.83
CA VAL A 57 -1.25 -5.22 8.56
C VAL A 57 -0.85 -3.79 8.21
N ILE A 58 0.42 -3.58 7.92
CA ILE A 58 0.95 -2.33 7.38
C ILE A 58 1.28 -2.56 5.90
N ILE A 59 0.69 -1.78 5.02
CA ILE A 59 0.91 -1.81 3.58
C ILE A 59 1.55 -0.49 3.16
N SER A 60 2.71 -0.58 2.52
CA SER A 60 3.33 0.56 1.83
C SER A 60 2.97 0.50 0.35
N LEU A 61 2.52 1.63 -0.18
CA LEU A 61 2.06 1.77 -1.56
C LEU A 61 2.83 2.89 -2.28
N TYR A 62 3.15 2.67 -3.54
CA TYR A 62 3.56 3.72 -4.46
C TYR A 62 2.83 3.56 -5.79
N ARG A 63 2.09 4.59 -6.21
CA ARG A 63 1.55 4.71 -7.57
C ARG A 63 2.41 5.71 -8.32
N SER A 64 2.85 5.38 -9.53
CA SER A 64 3.51 6.36 -10.42
C SER A 64 2.50 7.40 -10.93
N PRO A 65 2.85 8.70 -11.03
CA PRO A 65 1.96 9.72 -11.57
C PRO A 65 1.60 9.47 -13.06
N LEU A 66 2.48 8.80 -13.80
CA LEU A 66 2.26 8.41 -15.20
C LEU A 66 1.72 6.98 -15.34
N GLY A 67 1.43 6.31 -14.22
CA GLY A 67 0.89 4.96 -14.20
C GLY A 67 -0.59 4.94 -14.57
N ASP A 68 -0.98 3.92 -15.33
CA ASP A 68 -2.39 3.62 -15.60
C ASP A 68 -3.21 3.53 -14.31
N PHE A 69 -4.25 4.37 -14.20
CA PHE A 69 -5.08 4.48 -13.01
C PHE A 69 -5.96 3.25 -12.78
N ASP A 70 -6.47 2.62 -13.85
CA ASP A 70 -7.33 1.45 -13.73
C ASP A 70 -6.52 0.24 -13.26
N ILE A 71 -5.28 0.07 -13.74
CA ILE A 71 -4.36 -0.95 -13.22
C ILE A 71 -4.09 -0.71 -11.74
N PHE A 72 -3.90 0.54 -11.33
CA PHE A 72 -3.71 0.91 -9.93
C PHE A 72 -4.90 0.53 -9.06
N VAL A 73 -6.11 0.96 -9.43
CA VAL A 73 -7.35 0.67 -8.69
C VAL A 73 -7.62 -0.83 -8.61
N ASN A 74 -7.48 -1.56 -9.72
CA ASN A 74 -7.71 -3.00 -9.74
C ASN A 74 -6.71 -3.75 -8.84
N THR A 75 -5.44 -3.31 -8.85
CA THR A 75 -4.40 -3.88 -7.99
C THR A 75 -4.70 -3.60 -6.51
N LEU A 76 -5.03 -2.36 -6.17
CA LEU A 76 -5.38 -1.97 -4.80
C LEU A 76 -6.63 -2.72 -4.30
N THR A 77 -7.66 -2.82 -5.12
CA THR A 77 -8.89 -3.57 -4.82
C THR A 77 -8.57 -5.04 -4.54
N SER A 78 -7.77 -5.67 -5.40
CA SER A 78 -7.38 -7.07 -5.22
C SER A 78 -6.58 -7.28 -3.93
N VAL A 79 -5.69 -6.34 -3.58
CA VAL A 79 -4.95 -6.37 -2.31
C VAL A 79 -5.91 -6.30 -1.13
N LEU A 80 -6.81 -5.32 -1.10
CA LEU A 80 -7.76 -5.15 0.01
C LEU A 80 -8.71 -6.35 0.15
N GLN A 81 -9.15 -6.95 -0.96
CA GLN A 81 -9.96 -8.18 -0.96
C GLN A 81 -9.21 -9.41 -0.44
N SER A 82 -7.87 -9.42 -0.50
CA SER A 82 -7.06 -10.55 -0.04
C SER A 82 -6.77 -10.54 1.47
N LEU A 83 -7.11 -9.45 2.16
CA LEU A 83 -6.87 -9.28 3.59
C LEU A 83 -7.99 -9.94 4.42
N ASP A 84 -7.66 -10.35 5.65
CA ASP A 84 -8.67 -10.77 6.62
C ASP A 84 -9.48 -9.54 7.08
N PRO A 85 -10.83 -9.54 6.95
CA PRO A 85 -11.67 -8.42 7.37
C PRO A 85 -11.56 -8.04 8.86
N ASN A 86 -11.04 -8.92 9.71
CA ASN A 86 -10.89 -8.67 11.15
C ASN A 86 -9.52 -8.11 11.53
N THR A 87 -8.63 -7.91 10.56
CA THR A 87 -7.29 -7.38 10.80
C THR A 87 -7.28 -5.87 10.63
N GLU A 88 -6.66 -5.16 11.56
CA GLU A 88 -6.47 -3.71 11.45
C GLU A 88 -5.50 -3.41 10.29
N VAL A 89 -5.85 -2.48 9.41
CA VAL A 89 -5.05 -2.18 8.22
C VAL A 89 -4.59 -0.74 8.25
N ILE A 90 -3.27 -0.54 8.17
CA ILE A 90 -2.65 0.75 7.86
C ILE A 90 -2.16 0.69 6.43
N LEU A 91 -2.76 1.52 5.58
CA LEU A 91 -2.31 1.74 4.21
C LEU A 91 -1.63 3.12 4.14
N ALA A 92 -0.36 3.15 3.74
CA ALA A 92 0.42 4.38 3.66
C ALA A 92 1.30 4.42 2.42
N GLY A 93 1.65 5.62 1.98
CA GLY A 93 2.57 5.82 0.86
C GLY A 93 2.10 6.95 -0.06
N ASP A 94 2.65 6.97 -1.27
CA ASP A 94 2.37 8.01 -2.26
C ASP A 94 1.46 7.46 -3.36
N PHE A 95 0.22 7.95 -3.35
CA PHE A 95 -0.82 7.56 -4.29
C PHE A 95 -0.76 8.38 -5.58
N ASN A 96 0.03 9.46 -5.65
CA ASN A 96 0.02 10.42 -6.76
C ASN A 96 -1.41 10.79 -7.21
N VAL A 97 -2.28 11.06 -6.23
CA VAL A 97 -3.62 11.64 -6.41
C VAL A 97 -3.74 12.82 -5.47
N HIS A 98 -4.43 13.87 -5.91
CA HIS A 98 -4.63 15.06 -5.10
C HIS A 98 -5.80 14.83 -4.14
N PHE A 99 -5.54 14.22 -2.99
CA PHE A 99 -6.55 14.08 -1.94
C PHE A 99 -7.09 15.44 -1.52
N ASN A 100 -8.26 15.45 -0.87
CA ASN A 100 -8.95 16.70 -0.47
C ASN A 100 -9.43 17.58 -1.65
N THR A 101 -9.34 17.10 -2.88
CA THR A 101 -9.91 17.77 -4.07
C THR A 101 -11.18 17.08 -4.56
N GLN A 102 -11.84 17.68 -5.55
CA GLN A 102 -12.96 17.08 -6.30
C GLN A 102 -12.48 16.37 -7.58
N GLU A 103 -11.17 16.12 -7.71
CA GLU A 103 -10.65 15.37 -8.84
C GLU A 103 -11.18 13.93 -8.83
N ARG A 104 -11.50 13.44 -10.02
CA ARG A 104 -12.11 12.11 -10.21
C ARG A 104 -11.33 11.02 -9.48
N ASP A 105 -10.02 11.01 -9.62
CA ASP A 105 -9.14 9.96 -9.09
C ASP A 105 -9.11 10.00 -7.55
N ALA A 106 -9.07 11.19 -6.96
CA ALA A 106 -9.08 11.38 -5.51
C ALA A 106 -10.41 10.93 -4.87
N VAL A 107 -11.54 11.33 -5.48
CA VAL A 107 -12.89 10.91 -5.04
C VAL A 107 -13.04 9.40 -5.19
N TYR A 108 -12.57 8.84 -6.30
CA TYR A 108 -12.63 7.40 -6.55
C TYR A 108 -11.86 6.61 -5.49
N VAL A 109 -10.59 6.96 -5.26
CA VAL A 109 -9.76 6.26 -4.27
C VAL A 109 -10.35 6.39 -2.88
N THR A 110 -10.83 7.57 -2.50
CA THR A 110 -11.48 7.80 -1.20
C THR A 110 -12.70 6.88 -1.02
N ASN A 111 -13.57 6.83 -2.03
CA ASN A 111 -14.75 5.97 -1.99
C ASN A 111 -14.38 4.48 -1.95
N LEU A 112 -13.40 4.06 -2.75
CA LEU A 112 -12.89 2.68 -2.74
C LEU A 112 -12.42 2.30 -1.34
N LEU A 113 -11.54 3.09 -0.72
CA LEU A 113 -11.03 2.82 0.63
C LEU A 113 -12.17 2.74 1.65
N ALA A 114 -13.15 3.65 1.56
CA ALA A 114 -14.33 3.62 2.43
C ALA A 114 -15.17 2.34 2.31
N THR A 115 -15.24 1.71 1.13
CA THR A 115 -15.94 0.41 0.97
C THR A 115 -15.28 -0.74 1.75
N PHE A 116 -14.00 -0.60 2.09
CA PHE A 116 -13.26 -1.54 2.95
C PHE A 116 -13.18 -1.06 4.42
N GLY A 117 -13.96 -0.05 4.81
CA GLY A 117 -13.96 0.48 6.17
C GLY A 117 -12.74 1.33 6.53
N LEU A 118 -11.89 1.66 5.56
CA LEU A 118 -10.71 2.49 5.78
C LEU A 118 -11.10 3.96 5.87
N VAL A 119 -10.48 4.67 6.80
CA VAL A 119 -10.66 6.10 7.00
C VAL A 119 -9.34 6.81 6.76
N LYS A 120 -9.38 7.89 5.98
CA LYS A 120 -8.21 8.73 5.73
C LYS A 120 -7.82 9.48 7.00
N THR A 121 -6.54 9.43 7.37
CA THR A 121 -5.98 10.10 8.54
C THR A 121 -5.11 11.31 8.19
N SER A 122 -4.79 11.54 6.91
CA SER A 122 -4.05 12.72 6.47
C SER A 122 -5.00 13.89 6.19
N GLU A 123 -4.73 15.03 6.82
CA GLU A 123 -5.55 16.25 6.69
C GLU A 123 -4.92 17.28 5.72
N ASP A 124 -3.64 17.13 5.37
CA ASP A 124 -2.95 18.05 4.46
C ASP A 124 -3.42 17.88 3.00
N PRO A 125 -3.64 18.99 2.26
CA PRO A 125 -3.93 18.99 0.81
C PRO A 125 -2.80 18.42 -0.05
#